data_AF-A8ZUL2-F1
#
_entry.id   AF-A8ZUL2-F1
#
_cell.length_a   1.000
_cell.length_b   1.000
_cell.length_c   1.000
_cell.angle_alpha   90.00
_cell.angle_beta   90.00
_cell.angle_gamma   90.00
#
_symmetry.space_group_name_H-M   'P 1'
#
loop_
_entity.id
_entity.type
_entity.pdbx_description
1 polymer ?
#
loop_
_entity_poly.entity_id
_entity_poly.type
_entity_poly.pdbx_seq_one_letter_code
_entity_poly.pdbx_strand_id
1 'polypeptide(L)'
;MKRDAEYIGPEDVFYDYCLHAYTPPVPAQGKLRSVNLLRHSFAVQGVGEAMYDLVEGLRHTVGTGNTVWGLKMAGTAIAWEYYFYDYRRRDRERSMSRVLQAMRPWVTPRVVPNENLHYFMFSIDITDDLLGGDGYLDRVHMYIGTPGSTVSAGICYALTGKGAALENLYYFFRPADQMDEIAFKIACSAHVDDLRIALDAILWPELRQCRTICCANKSECDCIYFSGITVDQFLFFLEKMAYPDSIIAFVRKNRDRLDHLLFDVGIDYRMENGRLVIPKSGYYGTF
;
A
#
# COMPACT_ATOMS: atom_id res chain seq x y z
N MET A 1 22.23 4.73 12.79
CA MET A 1 22.02 4.53 14.23
C MET A 1 20.77 3.67 14.40
N LYS A 2 20.77 2.58 15.19
CA LYS A 2 19.54 1.78 15.39
C LYS A 2 18.50 2.67 16.08
N ARG A 3 17.43 3.05 15.39
CA ARG A 3 16.29 3.73 16.03
C ARG A 3 15.53 2.72 16.88
N ASP A 4 15.07 3.18 18.04
CA ASP A 4 14.32 2.33 18.97
C ASP A 4 12.99 1.87 18.36
N ALA A 5 12.52 0.72 18.82
CA ALA A 5 11.21 0.22 18.43
C ALA A 5 10.11 1.16 18.92
N GLU A 6 9.08 1.35 18.11
CA GLU A 6 7.90 2.15 18.49
C GLU A 6 6.76 1.27 19.00
N TYR A 7 6.07 1.77 20.00
CA TYR A 7 5.04 1.04 20.74
C TYR A 7 3.71 1.77 20.71
N ILE A 8 2.62 1.02 20.75
CA ILE A 8 1.28 1.55 20.80
C ILE A 8 1.03 2.25 22.13
N GLY A 9 0.57 3.50 22.04
CA GLY A 9 0.08 4.33 23.14
C GLY A 9 -1.45 4.28 23.29
N PRO A 10 -2.01 4.93 24.32
CA PRO A 10 -3.45 4.93 24.60
C PRO A 10 -4.28 5.71 23.57
N GLU A 11 -3.69 6.72 22.93
CA GLU A 11 -4.36 7.59 21.95
C GLU A 11 -4.16 7.15 20.49
N ASP A 12 -3.51 6.00 20.27
CA ASP A 12 -3.25 5.52 18.90
C ASP A 12 -4.55 5.03 18.24
N VAL A 13 -4.76 5.49 17.01
CA VAL A 13 -5.87 5.06 16.15
C VAL A 13 -5.34 4.08 15.11
N PHE A 14 -6.12 3.04 14.83
CA PHE A 14 -5.76 2.00 13.87
C PHE A 14 -6.49 2.20 12.56
N TYR A 15 -5.76 2.06 11.46
CA TYR A 15 -6.24 2.33 10.12
C TYR A 15 -5.85 1.21 9.16
N ASP A 16 -6.75 0.87 8.25
CA ASP A 16 -6.39 0.09 7.05
C ASP A 16 -5.60 0.96 6.04
N TYR A 17 -5.13 0.36 4.96
CA TYR A 17 -4.42 1.06 3.89
C TYR A 17 -5.25 2.12 3.15
N CYS A 18 -6.57 2.22 3.39
CA CYS A 18 -7.45 3.29 2.92
C CYS A 18 -7.65 4.40 3.96
N LEU A 19 -6.96 4.36 5.10
CA LEU A 19 -7.20 5.20 6.27
C LEU A 19 -8.63 5.11 6.84
N HIS A 20 -9.30 3.96 6.70
CA HIS A 20 -10.52 3.70 7.46
C HIS A 20 -10.17 3.14 8.82
N ALA A 21 -10.74 3.74 9.87
CA ALA A 21 -10.46 3.33 11.23
C ALA A 21 -11.03 1.93 11.51
N TYR A 22 -10.32 1.16 12.33
CA TYR A 22 -10.81 -0.13 12.83
C TYR A 22 -10.48 -0.33 14.31
N THR A 23 -11.22 -1.22 14.95
CA THR A 23 -10.94 -1.66 16.33
C THR A 23 -9.99 -2.85 16.29
N PRO A 24 -8.84 -2.81 16.99
CA PRO A 24 -7.90 -3.93 17.00
C PRO A 24 -8.58 -5.20 17.56
N PRO A 25 -8.29 -6.39 17.03
CA PRO A 25 -8.94 -7.63 17.44
C PRO A 25 -8.55 -8.09 18.86
N VAL A 26 -7.43 -7.58 19.40
CA VAL A 26 -6.92 -7.88 20.74
C VAL A 26 -6.34 -6.60 21.38
N PRO A 27 -6.09 -6.57 22.71
CA PRO A 27 -5.48 -5.42 23.37
C PRO A 27 -4.14 -5.03 22.73
N ALA A 28 -4.00 -3.74 22.40
CA ALA A 28 -2.89 -3.22 21.60
C ALA A 28 -1.81 -2.48 22.43
N GLN A 29 -2.15 -1.97 23.62
CA GLN A 29 -1.24 -1.14 24.40
C GLN A 29 0.10 -1.85 24.68
N GLY A 30 1.22 -1.15 24.41
CA GLY A 30 2.57 -1.71 24.59
C GLY A 30 2.98 -2.75 23.54
N LYS A 31 2.16 -3.00 22.52
CA LYS A 31 2.55 -3.80 21.34
C LYS A 31 3.22 -2.92 20.28
N LEU A 32 3.80 -3.52 19.23
CA LEU A 32 4.59 -2.80 18.23
C LEU A 32 3.71 -2.04 17.25
N ARG A 33 4.08 -0.80 16.92
CA ARG A 33 3.48 -0.08 15.79
C ARG A 33 3.88 -0.69 14.44
N SER A 34 3.03 -0.54 13.43
CA SER A 34 3.28 -1.00 12.06
C SER A 34 4.55 -0.39 11.44
N VAL A 35 4.90 0.86 11.76
CA VAL A 35 6.16 1.53 11.31
C VAL A 35 7.43 0.72 11.60
N ASN A 36 7.42 -0.17 12.61
CA ASN A 36 8.57 -1.03 12.88
C ASN A 36 8.84 -2.01 11.72
N LEU A 37 7.81 -2.44 10.98
CA LEU A 37 7.96 -3.28 9.79
C LEU A 37 8.61 -2.49 8.66
N LEU A 38 8.20 -1.24 8.46
CA LEU A 38 8.82 -0.34 7.49
C LEU A 38 10.30 -0.12 7.81
N ARG A 39 10.62 0.29 9.04
CA ARG A 39 12.01 0.52 9.49
C ARG A 39 12.87 -0.74 9.45
N HIS A 40 12.29 -1.91 9.75
CA HIS A 40 12.98 -3.18 9.61
C HIS A 40 13.28 -3.50 8.15
N SER A 41 12.36 -3.22 7.23
CA SER A 41 12.60 -3.40 5.80
C SER A 41 13.74 -2.51 5.27
N PHE A 42 13.85 -1.28 5.77
CA PHE A 42 14.99 -0.39 5.48
C PHE A 42 16.31 -1.01 5.94
N ALA A 43 16.35 -1.52 7.17
CA ALA A 43 17.55 -2.17 7.70
C ALA A 43 17.94 -3.43 6.92
N VAL A 44 16.96 -4.20 6.43
CA VAL A 44 17.19 -5.38 5.59
C VAL A 44 17.75 -5.00 4.21
N GLN A 45 17.29 -3.89 3.63
CA GLN A 45 17.76 -3.40 2.33
C GLN A 45 19.03 -2.53 2.43
N GLY A 46 19.44 -2.14 3.63
CA GLY A 46 20.63 -1.32 3.84
C GLY A 46 20.50 0.12 3.33
N VAL A 47 19.28 0.67 3.29
CA VAL A 47 19.03 2.05 2.83
C VAL A 47 19.59 3.09 3.79
N GLY A 48 19.86 4.30 3.29
CA GLY A 48 20.48 5.37 4.06
C GLY A 48 19.56 6.01 5.13
N GLU A 49 20.16 6.81 6.02
CA GLU A 49 19.44 7.56 7.07
C GLU A 49 18.38 8.52 6.50
N ALA A 50 18.56 8.98 5.26
CA ALA A 50 17.61 9.84 4.54
C ALA A 50 16.20 9.22 4.46
N MET A 51 16.07 7.89 4.32
CA MET A 51 14.77 7.21 4.34
C MET A 51 14.06 7.37 5.69
N TYR A 52 14.81 7.31 6.78
CA TYR A 52 14.26 7.47 8.12
C TYR A 52 13.92 8.94 8.41
N ASP A 53 14.75 9.87 7.96
CA ASP A 53 14.52 11.31 8.12
C ASP A 53 13.30 11.79 7.31
N LEU A 54 13.11 11.24 6.11
CA LEU A 54 11.91 11.48 5.31
C LEU A 54 10.64 11.06 6.06
N VAL A 55 10.63 9.88 6.69
CA VAL A 55 9.48 9.42 7.51
C VAL A 55 9.16 10.42 8.62
N GLU A 56 10.17 10.92 9.34
CA GLU A 56 9.94 11.91 10.40
C GLU A 56 9.50 13.28 9.87
N GLY A 57 10.07 13.73 8.75
CA GLY A 57 9.66 14.97 8.09
C GLY A 57 8.21 14.93 7.62
N LEU A 58 7.78 13.78 7.07
CA LEU A 58 6.39 13.56 6.69
C LEU A 58 5.48 13.53 7.91
N ARG A 59 5.84 12.82 8.99
CA ARG A 59 5.08 12.82 10.25
C ARG A 59 4.88 14.21 10.84
N HIS A 60 5.92 15.05 10.82
CA HIS A 60 5.79 16.45 11.25
C HIS A 60 4.85 17.26 10.35
N THR A 61 4.77 16.93 9.06
CA THR A 61 4.00 17.69 8.07
C THR A 61 2.53 17.28 8.03
N VAL A 62 2.25 15.97 8.00
CA VAL A 62 0.90 15.42 7.80
C VAL A 62 0.31 14.79 9.07
N GLY A 63 1.08 14.66 10.15
CA GLY A 63 0.68 14.02 11.39
C GLY A 63 1.02 12.53 11.43
N THR A 64 1.18 12.00 12.64
CA THR A 64 1.43 10.56 12.88
C THR A 64 0.18 9.74 12.53
N GLY A 65 0.38 8.61 11.86
CA GLY A 65 -0.69 7.69 11.43
C GLY A 65 -1.43 8.13 10.16
N ASN A 66 -1.09 9.30 9.59
CA ASN A 66 -1.77 9.87 8.42
C ASN A 66 -1.09 9.55 7.08
N THR A 67 0.02 8.79 7.10
CA THR A 67 0.67 8.29 5.89
C THR A 67 0.54 6.77 5.86
N VAL A 68 0.02 6.25 4.75
CA VAL A 68 0.09 4.81 4.46
C VAL A 68 1.39 4.56 3.75
N TRP A 69 2.09 3.49 4.11
CA TRP A 69 3.27 3.02 3.39
C TRP A 69 2.97 1.64 2.80
N GLY A 70 3.53 1.37 1.63
CA GLY A 70 3.55 0.06 1.01
C GLY A 70 4.99 -0.36 0.77
N LEU A 71 5.30 -1.61 1.09
CA LEU A 71 6.49 -2.26 0.59
C LEU A 71 6.08 -3.19 -0.54
N LYS A 72 6.72 -3.04 -1.70
CA LYS A 72 6.47 -3.85 -2.88
C LYS A 72 7.70 -4.67 -3.22
N MET A 73 7.50 -5.94 -3.57
CA MET A 73 8.53 -6.85 -4.04
C MET A 73 8.21 -7.30 -5.47
N ALA A 74 9.15 -7.07 -6.38
CA ALA A 74 9.10 -7.54 -7.78
C ALA A 74 10.36 -8.36 -8.07
N GLY A 75 10.20 -9.68 -8.26
CA GLY A 75 11.34 -10.60 -8.19
C GLY A 75 12.02 -10.51 -6.83
N THR A 76 13.32 -10.18 -6.80
CA THR A 76 14.08 -9.95 -5.56
C THR A 76 14.21 -8.47 -5.18
N ALA A 77 13.72 -7.55 -6.03
CA ALA A 77 13.83 -6.12 -5.79
C ALA A 77 12.72 -5.64 -4.85
N ILE A 78 13.08 -4.81 -3.87
CA ILE A 78 12.14 -4.17 -2.95
C ILE A 78 12.10 -2.67 -3.25
N ALA A 79 10.89 -2.12 -3.24
CA ALA A 79 10.63 -0.68 -3.32
C ALA A 79 9.56 -0.27 -2.31
N TRP A 80 9.50 1.02 -1.99
CA TRP A 80 8.49 1.58 -1.11
C TRP A 80 7.61 2.57 -1.86
N GLU A 81 6.37 2.72 -1.41
CA GLU A 81 5.47 3.77 -1.88
C GLU A 81 4.76 4.37 -0.67
N TYR A 82 4.65 5.70 -0.63
CA TYR A 82 3.90 6.41 0.41
C TYR A 82 2.62 6.99 -0.17
N TYR A 83 1.49 6.75 0.50
CA TYR A 83 0.16 7.19 0.11
C TYR A 83 -0.39 8.17 1.14
N PHE A 84 -1.01 9.22 0.62
CA PHE A 84 -1.56 10.32 1.39
C PHE A 84 -3.03 10.45 1.03
N TYR A 85 -3.90 10.09 1.97
CA TYR A 85 -5.36 10.18 1.80
C TYR A 85 -5.86 11.50 2.37
N ASP A 86 -6.80 12.13 1.69
CA ASP A 86 -7.63 13.21 2.22
C ASP A 86 -9.01 13.23 1.55
N TYR A 87 -9.98 12.64 2.24
CA TYR A 87 -11.35 12.47 1.74
C TYR A 87 -12.15 13.77 1.61
N ARG A 88 -11.61 14.91 2.08
CA ARG A 88 -12.19 16.24 1.87
C ARG A 88 -11.99 16.79 0.46
N ARG A 89 -11.17 16.10 -0.35
CA ARG A 89 -10.93 16.46 -1.76
C ARG A 89 -10.45 17.90 -1.87
N ARG A 90 -11.21 18.82 -2.49
CA ARG A 90 -10.76 20.20 -2.68
C ARG A 90 -10.42 20.91 -1.36
N ASP A 91 -11.08 20.53 -0.27
CA ASP A 91 -10.86 21.10 1.07
C ASP A 91 -9.82 20.32 1.89
N ARG A 92 -8.91 19.58 1.21
CA ARG A 92 -7.81 18.82 1.80
C ARG A 92 -6.83 19.70 2.59
N GLU A 93 -6.21 19.13 3.62
CA GLU A 93 -5.01 19.67 4.29
C GLU A 93 -3.77 18.87 3.90
N ARG A 94 -3.93 17.59 3.54
CA ARG A 94 -2.85 16.71 3.09
C ARG A 94 -2.75 16.77 1.56
N SER A 95 -2.38 17.93 1.03
CA SER A 95 -2.23 18.15 -0.41
C SER A 95 -0.89 17.67 -0.96
N MET A 96 -0.85 17.37 -2.26
CA MET A 96 0.40 17.07 -2.98
C MET A 96 1.41 18.21 -2.78
N SER A 97 0.98 19.46 -2.97
CA SER A 97 1.87 20.63 -2.82
C SER A 97 2.50 20.70 -1.43
N ARG A 98 1.73 20.43 -0.36
CA ARG A 98 2.24 20.42 1.02
C ARG A 98 3.27 19.32 1.23
N VAL A 99 2.98 18.10 0.77
CA VAL A 99 3.88 16.95 0.91
C VAL A 99 5.16 17.14 0.08
N LEU A 100 5.04 17.52 -1.19
CA LEU A 100 6.18 17.79 -2.06
C LEU A 100 7.09 18.89 -1.49
N GLN A 101 6.50 19.92 -0.87
CA GLN A 101 7.26 20.96 -0.17
C GLN A 101 8.03 20.40 1.04
N ALA A 102 7.42 19.50 1.82
CA ALA A 102 8.09 18.85 2.94
C ALA A 102 9.21 17.91 2.49
N MET A 103 9.10 17.29 1.32
CA MET A 103 10.11 16.37 0.78
C MET A 103 11.35 17.06 0.19
N ARG A 104 11.32 18.39 -0.05
CA ARG A 104 12.41 19.14 -0.71
C ARG A 104 13.81 19.00 -0.11
N PRO A 105 14.00 18.75 1.19
CA PRO A 105 15.33 18.49 1.72
C PRO A 105 15.99 17.22 1.17
N TRP A 106 15.20 16.28 0.62
CA TRP A 106 15.68 14.98 0.14
C TRP A 106 15.50 14.77 -1.36
N VAL A 107 14.53 15.43 -1.99
CA VAL A 107 14.20 15.23 -3.41
C VAL A 107 13.97 16.56 -4.12
N THR A 108 14.14 16.57 -5.44
CA THR A 108 13.75 17.70 -6.30
C THR A 108 12.46 17.38 -7.06
N PRO A 109 11.28 17.89 -6.65
CA PRO A 109 10.03 17.65 -7.37
C PRO A 109 10.00 18.38 -8.71
N ARG A 110 9.67 17.65 -9.79
CA ARG A 110 9.36 18.23 -11.10
C ARG A 110 7.88 18.20 -11.46
N VAL A 111 7.08 17.48 -10.68
CA VAL A 111 5.62 17.48 -10.79
C VAL A 111 5.06 18.78 -10.23
N VAL A 112 4.16 19.43 -10.99
CA VAL A 112 3.41 20.60 -10.55
C VAL A 112 1.96 20.18 -10.29
N PRO A 113 1.53 20.07 -9.03
CA PRO A 113 0.17 19.65 -8.71
C PRO A 113 -0.89 20.68 -9.15
N ASN A 114 -2.05 20.19 -9.58
CA ASN A 114 -3.25 21.02 -9.72
C ASN A 114 -4.22 20.74 -8.56
N GLU A 115 -4.15 21.57 -7.53
CA GLU A 115 -4.94 21.38 -6.29
C GLU A 115 -6.44 21.61 -6.46
N ASN A 116 -6.89 22.17 -7.60
CA ASN A 116 -8.31 22.37 -7.90
C ASN A 116 -9.05 21.07 -8.28
N LEU A 117 -8.29 20.01 -8.58
CA LEU A 117 -8.84 18.70 -8.93
C LEU A 117 -9.44 18.01 -7.68
N HIS A 118 -10.44 17.13 -7.89
CA HIS A 118 -11.14 16.40 -6.83
C HIS A 118 -10.47 15.07 -6.42
N TYR A 119 -9.15 14.98 -6.54
CA TYR A 119 -8.43 13.79 -6.06
C TYR A 119 -8.69 13.60 -4.56
N PHE A 120 -8.66 12.38 -4.06
CA PHE A 120 -8.87 12.08 -2.63
C PHE A 120 -7.67 11.38 -2.00
N MET A 121 -6.72 10.94 -2.82
CA MET A 121 -5.43 10.45 -2.37
C MET A 121 -4.40 10.65 -3.48
N PHE A 122 -3.13 10.58 -3.10
CA PHE A 122 -2.03 10.45 -4.04
C PHE A 122 -0.92 9.59 -3.43
N SER A 123 -0.03 9.12 -4.27
CA SER A 123 1.11 8.34 -3.82
C SER A 123 2.38 8.62 -4.60
N ILE A 124 3.49 8.31 -3.94
CA ILE A 124 4.85 8.61 -4.40
C ILE A 124 5.69 7.35 -4.18
N ASP A 125 6.25 6.80 -5.26
CA ASP A 125 7.26 5.75 -5.15
C ASP A 125 8.53 6.35 -4.53
N ILE A 126 9.06 5.66 -3.53
CA ILE A 126 10.24 6.04 -2.76
C ILE A 126 11.30 4.97 -2.94
N THR A 127 12.46 5.42 -3.40
CA THR A 127 13.64 4.59 -3.61
C THR A 127 14.85 5.27 -2.98
N ASP A 128 15.89 4.50 -2.66
CA ASP A 128 17.08 5.05 -1.99
C ASP A 128 17.83 6.05 -2.89
N ASP A 129 17.87 5.80 -4.21
CA ASP A 129 18.44 6.70 -5.21
C ASP A 129 17.67 8.02 -5.35
N LEU A 130 16.35 8.01 -5.13
CA LEU A 130 15.55 9.24 -5.11
C LEU A 130 15.99 10.17 -3.97
N LEU A 131 16.45 9.63 -2.84
CA LEU A 131 16.83 10.41 -1.66
C LEU A 131 18.31 10.80 -1.61
N GLY A 132 19.09 10.47 -2.66
CA GLY A 132 20.52 10.78 -2.76
C GLY A 132 20.86 12.26 -2.97
N GLY A 133 19.90 13.18 -2.87
CA GLY A 133 20.09 14.64 -3.00
C GLY A 133 19.93 15.19 -4.42
N ASP A 134 20.28 14.41 -5.44
CA ASP A 134 20.10 14.77 -6.87
C ASP A 134 18.90 14.06 -7.53
N GLY A 135 18.14 13.28 -6.74
CA GLY A 135 16.98 12.53 -7.22
C GLY A 135 15.83 13.44 -7.66
N TYR A 136 15.33 13.22 -8.88
CA TYR A 136 14.17 13.94 -9.40
C TYR A 136 12.90 13.15 -9.16
N LEU A 137 11.96 13.77 -8.46
CA LEU A 137 10.61 13.24 -8.36
C LEU A 137 9.79 13.70 -9.57
N ASP A 138 9.82 12.88 -10.62
CA ASP A 138 9.20 13.16 -11.92
C ASP A 138 7.76 12.60 -12.05
N ARG A 139 7.30 11.81 -11.07
CA ARG A 139 5.99 11.16 -11.08
C ARG A 139 5.28 11.21 -9.74
N VAL A 140 3.98 11.50 -9.76
CA VAL A 140 3.06 11.31 -8.62
C VAL A 140 1.83 10.57 -9.12
N HIS A 141 1.37 9.57 -8.38
CA HIS A 141 0.14 8.83 -8.71
C HIS A 141 -1.05 9.53 -8.04
N MET A 142 -1.97 10.09 -8.83
CA MET A 142 -3.14 10.82 -8.35
C MET A 142 -4.40 9.97 -8.49
N TYR A 143 -5.22 9.91 -7.44
CA TYR A 143 -6.43 9.09 -7.44
C TYR A 143 -7.68 9.94 -7.29
N ILE A 144 -8.61 9.77 -8.23
CA ILE A 144 -9.89 10.45 -8.27
C ILE A 144 -11.00 9.43 -8.00
N GLY A 145 -11.93 9.78 -7.13
CA GLY A 145 -13.05 8.89 -6.80
C GLY A 145 -14.08 8.88 -7.93
N THR A 146 -14.73 7.73 -8.14
CA THR A 146 -15.75 7.55 -9.16
C THR A 146 -17.13 7.74 -8.54
N PRO A 147 -17.92 8.74 -8.94
CA PRO A 147 -19.31 8.87 -8.49
C PRO A 147 -20.12 7.64 -8.93
N GLY A 148 -21.04 7.16 -8.07
CA GLY A 148 -22.00 6.11 -8.43
C GLY A 148 -21.65 4.67 -8.04
N SER A 149 -20.50 4.43 -7.39
CA SER A 149 -20.21 3.11 -6.78
C SER A 149 -20.69 3.06 -5.32
N THR A 150 -21.35 1.98 -4.92
CA THR A 150 -21.78 1.73 -3.51
C THR A 150 -20.60 1.54 -2.56
N VAL A 151 -19.46 1.10 -3.08
CA VAL A 151 -18.18 0.98 -2.37
C VAL A 151 -17.13 1.71 -3.22
N SER A 152 -16.45 2.69 -2.61
CA SER A 152 -15.55 3.66 -3.25
C SER A 152 -14.70 3.09 -4.41
N ALA A 153 -14.99 3.43 -5.67
CA ALA A 153 -14.11 3.10 -6.80
C ALA A 153 -13.12 4.24 -7.08
N GLY A 154 -11.87 3.89 -7.41
CA GLY A 154 -10.78 4.86 -7.63
C GLY A 154 -10.21 4.78 -9.05
N ILE A 155 -9.95 5.94 -9.65
CA ILE A 155 -9.25 6.07 -10.93
C ILE A 155 -7.87 6.69 -10.65
N CYS A 156 -6.80 5.98 -11.01
CA CYS A 156 -5.43 6.43 -10.80
C CYS A 156 -4.83 6.98 -12.09
N TYR A 157 -4.21 8.15 -11.98
CA TYR A 157 -3.46 8.80 -13.05
C TYR A 157 -2.01 9.01 -12.62
N ALA A 158 -1.06 8.63 -13.46
CA ALA A 158 0.32 9.13 -13.32
C ALA A 158 0.39 10.58 -13.78
N LEU A 159 0.77 11.46 -12.87
CA LEU A 159 1.11 12.85 -13.13
C LEU A 159 2.61 12.99 -13.36
N THR A 160 2.97 13.62 -14.46
CA THR A 160 4.35 13.96 -14.81
C THR A 160 4.43 15.40 -15.31
N GLY A 161 5.64 15.92 -15.53
CA GLY A 161 5.82 17.22 -16.19
C GLY A 161 5.23 17.32 -17.62
N LYS A 162 4.87 16.19 -18.25
CA LYS A 162 4.26 16.14 -19.59
C LYS A 162 2.73 16.09 -19.56
N GLY A 163 2.12 15.81 -18.42
CA GLY A 163 0.66 15.65 -18.28
C GLY A 163 0.27 14.43 -17.43
N ALA A 164 -1.02 14.09 -17.51
CA ALA A 164 -1.64 12.98 -16.79
C ALA A 164 -1.92 11.80 -17.73
N ALA A 165 -1.61 10.58 -17.29
CA ALA A 165 -1.94 9.34 -18.00
C ALA A 165 -2.74 8.40 -17.09
N LEU A 166 -3.82 7.82 -17.59
CA LEU A 166 -4.60 6.81 -16.87
C LEU A 166 -3.74 5.56 -16.66
N GLU A 167 -3.65 5.08 -15.42
CA GLU A 167 -2.88 3.86 -15.09
C GLU A 167 -3.78 2.72 -14.61
N ASN A 168 -4.63 2.99 -13.60
CA ASN A 168 -5.33 1.92 -12.90
C ASN A 168 -6.79 2.28 -12.58
N LEU A 169 -7.65 1.27 -12.55
CA LEU A 169 -9.02 1.35 -12.06
C LEU A 169 -9.17 0.41 -10.86
N TYR A 170 -9.71 0.91 -9.75
CA TYR A 170 -9.85 0.19 -8.48
C TYR A 170 -11.32 -0.01 -8.12
N TYR A 171 -11.66 -1.24 -7.72
CA TYR A 171 -13.00 -1.66 -7.32
C TYR A 171 -12.90 -2.34 -5.95
N PHE A 172 -13.71 -1.89 -5.00
CA PHE A 172 -13.66 -2.38 -3.62
C PHE A 172 -14.92 -3.16 -3.29
N PHE A 173 -14.75 -4.25 -2.55
CA PHE A 173 -15.82 -5.20 -2.23
C PHE A 173 -15.70 -5.65 -0.78
N ARG A 174 -16.84 -5.97 -0.18
CA ARG A 174 -16.92 -6.66 1.10
C ARG A 174 -17.06 -8.17 0.85
N PRO A 175 -16.04 -8.97 1.17
CA PRO A 175 -16.11 -10.41 0.92
C PRO A 175 -17.20 -11.13 1.74
N ALA A 176 -17.74 -10.49 2.79
CA ALA A 176 -18.83 -11.06 3.57
C ALA A 176 -20.12 -11.30 2.75
N ASP A 177 -20.38 -10.47 1.74
CA ASP A 177 -21.62 -10.49 0.96
C ASP A 177 -21.43 -10.28 -0.56
N GLN A 178 -20.20 -10.04 -1.04
CA GLN A 178 -19.94 -9.71 -2.45
C GLN A 178 -18.97 -10.69 -3.14
N MET A 179 -18.87 -11.95 -2.68
CA MET A 179 -17.95 -12.94 -3.27
C MET A 179 -18.21 -13.22 -4.76
N ASP A 180 -19.47 -13.30 -5.17
CA ASP A 180 -19.82 -13.52 -6.58
C ASP A 180 -19.41 -12.31 -7.45
N GLU A 181 -19.53 -11.09 -6.93
CA GLU A 181 -19.12 -9.87 -7.62
C GLU A 181 -17.59 -9.78 -7.73
N ILE A 182 -16.86 -10.20 -6.70
CA ILE A 182 -15.40 -10.32 -6.72
C ILE A 182 -14.96 -11.33 -7.78
N ALA A 183 -15.56 -12.52 -7.78
CA ALA A 183 -15.29 -13.57 -8.76
C ALA A 183 -15.55 -13.06 -10.20
N PHE A 184 -16.70 -12.43 -10.42
CA PHE A 184 -17.06 -11.85 -11.71
C PHE A 184 -16.09 -10.73 -12.12
N LYS A 185 -15.65 -9.88 -11.19
CA LYS A 185 -14.67 -8.83 -11.48
C LYS A 185 -13.30 -9.39 -11.87
N ILE A 186 -12.88 -10.51 -11.27
CA ILE A 186 -11.65 -11.23 -11.64
C ILE A 186 -11.79 -11.83 -13.04
N ALA A 187 -12.94 -12.42 -13.37
CA ALA A 187 -13.23 -12.94 -14.71
C ALA A 187 -13.27 -11.83 -15.77
N CYS A 188 -13.65 -10.61 -15.39
CA CYS A 188 -13.56 -9.41 -16.23
C CYS A 188 -12.12 -8.86 -16.29
N SER A 189 -11.19 -9.73 -16.71
CA SER A 189 -9.78 -9.44 -16.91
C SER A 189 -9.43 -9.37 -18.40
N ALA A 190 -8.54 -8.45 -18.78
CA ALA A 190 -7.89 -8.48 -20.09
C ALA A 190 -6.62 -9.35 -20.11
N HIS A 191 -6.16 -9.80 -18.94
CA HIS A 191 -4.86 -10.43 -18.72
C HIS A 191 -4.96 -11.88 -18.26
N VAL A 192 -6.17 -12.38 -18.02
CA VAL A 192 -6.47 -13.71 -17.48
C VAL A 192 -7.61 -14.35 -18.27
N ASP A 193 -7.40 -15.62 -18.64
CA ASP A 193 -8.41 -16.55 -19.13
C ASP A 193 -8.90 -17.41 -17.96
N ASP A 194 -10.06 -17.07 -17.41
CA ASP A 194 -10.67 -17.69 -16.23
C ASP A 194 -11.15 -19.13 -16.47
N LEU A 195 -11.22 -19.58 -17.73
CA LEU A 195 -11.50 -20.98 -18.06
C LEU A 195 -10.27 -21.87 -17.93
N ARG A 196 -9.07 -21.29 -17.84
CA ARG A 196 -7.80 -22.03 -17.76
C ARG A 196 -7.17 -22.04 -16.38
N ILE A 197 -7.56 -21.12 -15.51
CA ILE A 197 -7.03 -21.04 -14.14
C ILE A 197 -8.18 -21.10 -13.14
N ALA A 198 -7.98 -21.84 -12.06
CA ALA A 198 -8.93 -21.83 -10.96
C ALA A 198 -8.93 -20.46 -10.29
N LEU A 199 -10.12 -19.95 -9.96
CA LEU A 199 -10.27 -18.66 -9.27
C LEU A 199 -9.46 -18.60 -7.97
N ASP A 200 -9.38 -19.72 -7.23
CA ASP A 200 -8.60 -19.86 -5.99
C ASP A 200 -7.09 -19.67 -6.20
N ALA A 201 -6.58 -19.66 -7.43
CA ALA A 201 -5.20 -19.29 -7.74
C ALA A 201 -4.94 -17.78 -7.59
N ILE A 202 -6.00 -16.96 -7.64
CA ILE A 202 -5.99 -15.50 -7.43
C ILE A 202 -6.64 -15.17 -6.08
N LEU A 203 -7.83 -15.70 -5.84
CA LEU A 203 -8.64 -15.47 -4.64
C LEU A 203 -8.28 -16.48 -3.55
N TRP A 204 -7.08 -16.36 -2.99
CA TRP A 204 -6.52 -17.36 -2.09
C TRP A 204 -7.44 -17.65 -0.89
N PRO A 205 -7.81 -18.93 -0.65
CA PRO A 205 -8.69 -19.31 0.46
C PRO A 205 -8.22 -18.84 1.84
N GLU A 206 -6.91 -18.81 2.05
CA GLU A 206 -6.29 -18.38 3.30
C GLU A 206 -6.43 -16.86 3.54
N LEU A 207 -6.60 -16.06 2.48
CA LEU A 207 -6.67 -14.60 2.58
C LEU A 207 -8.09 -14.02 2.43
N ARG A 208 -9.03 -14.77 1.84
CA ARG A 208 -10.40 -14.26 1.57
C ARG A 208 -11.23 -13.97 2.82
N GLN A 209 -10.83 -14.51 3.98
CA GLN A 209 -11.36 -14.09 5.28
C GLN A 209 -10.67 -12.79 5.69
N CYS A 210 -11.11 -11.68 5.09
CA CYS A 210 -10.60 -10.34 5.32
C CYS A 210 -11.75 -9.33 5.37
N ARG A 211 -11.46 -8.06 5.66
CA ARG A 211 -12.47 -6.99 5.76
C ARG A 211 -12.90 -6.47 4.39
N THR A 212 -11.95 -6.34 3.48
CA THR A 212 -12.18 -5.74 2.16
C THR A 212 -11.29 -6.42 1.14
N ILE A 213 -11.84 -6.65 -0.05
CA ILE A 213 -11.08 -7.06 -1.22
C ILE A 213 -11.13 -5.92 -2.23
N CYS A 214 -9.96 -5.52 -2.73
CA CYS A 214 -9.88 -4.57 -3.83
C CYS A 214 -9.35 -5.30 -5.07
N CYS A 215 -10.08 -5.20 -6.18
CA CYS A 215 -9.60 -5.65 -7.49
C CYS A 215 -9.23 -4.42 -8.31
N ALA A 216 -8.08 -4.45 -8.97
CA ALA A 216 -7.65 -3.36 -9.84
C ALA A 216 -7.30 -3.87 -11.24
N ASN A 217 -7.71 -3.12 -12.25
CA ASN A 217 -7.20 -3.29 -13.61
C ASN A 217 -6.03 -2.34 -13.83
N LYS A 218 -4.92 -2.87 -14.35
CA LYS A 218 -3.72 -2.11 -14.72
C LYS A 218 -3.40 -2.36 -16.19
N SER A 219 -2.52 -1.54 -16.76
CA SER A 219 -2.17 -1.64 -18.18
C SER A 219 -1.54 -2.98 -18.58
N GLU A 220 -0.76 -3.59 -17.70
CA GLU A 220 0.05 -4.80 -18.01
C GLU A 220 -0.33 -6.04 -17.18
N CYS A 221 -1.21 -5.89 -16.21
CA CYS A 221 -1.66 -6.95 -15.31
C CYS A 221 -2.95 -6.52 -14.60
N ASP A 222 -3.57 -7.43 -13.86
CA ASP A 222 -4.55 -7.08 -12.85
C ASP A 222 -3.92 -7.18 -11.46
N CYS A 223 -4.65 -6.73 -10.45
CA CYS A 223 -4.21 -6.81 -9.06
C CYS A 223 -5.37 -7.13 -8.14
N ILE A 224 -5.09 -7.89 -7.09
CA ILE A 224 -6.02 -8.13 -5.99
C ILE A 224 -5.34 -7.77 -4.67
N TYR A 225 -6.08 -7.09 -3.80
CA TYR A 225 -5.67 -6.74 -2.46
C TYR A 225 -6.61 -7.37 -1.45
N PHE A 226 -6.04 -7.93 -0.39
CA PHE A 226 -6.74 -8.47 0.77
C PHE A 226 -6.44 -7.56 1.95
N SER A 227 -7.47 -6.91 2.47
CA SER A 227 -7.34 -5.90 3.51
C SER A 227 -7.99 -6.33 4.80
N GLY A 228 -7.31 -6.08 5.90
CA GLY A 228 -7.76 -6.46 7.23
C GLY A 228 -7.53 -7.92 7.58
N ILE A 229 -6.42 -8.52 7.11
CA ILE A 229 -6.03 -9.90 7.44
C ILE A 229 -5.27 -9.98 8.77
N THR A 230 -5.28 -11.13 9.42
CA THR A 230 -4.56 -11.39 10.67
C THR A 230 -3.05 -11.54 10.46
N VAL A 231 -2.27 -11.52 11.55
CA VAL A 231 -0.80 -11.76 11.50
C VAL A 231 -0.44 -13.13 10.94
N ASP A 232 -1.28 -14.15 11.15
CA ASP A 232 -1.03 -15.51 10.63
C ASP A 232 -1.23 -15.57 9.12
N GLN A 233 -2.29 -14.93 8.63
CA GLN A 233 -2.53 -14.78 7.19
C GLN A 233 -1.42 -13.94 6.53
N PHE A 234 -0.91 -12.93 7.23
CA PHE A 234 0.21 -12.13 6.76
C PHE A 234 1.51 -12.95 6.69
N LEU A 235 1.81 -13.78 7.71
CA LEU A 235 2.94 -14.71 7.66
C LEU A 235 2.83 -15.70 6.49
N PHE A 236 1.64 -16.28 6.29
CA PHE A 236 1.35 -17.12 5.12
C PHE A 236 1.65 -16.40 3.81
N PHE A 237 1.20 -15.14 3.66
CA PHE A 237 1.46 -14.33 2.48
C PHE A 237 2.97 -14.11 2.24
N LEU A 238 3.71 -13.72 3.28
CA LEU A 238 5.15 -13.47 3.17
C LEU A 238 5.92 -14.73 2.76
N GLU A 239 5.57 -15.88 3.35
CA GLU A 239 6.17 -17.17 3.02
C GLU A 239 5.83 -17.62 1.60
N LYS A 240 4.55 -17.52 1.21
CA LYS A 240 4.07 -17.89 -0.13
C LYS A 240 4.71 -17.04 -1.23
N MET A 241 4.95 -15.76 -0.96
CA MET A 241 5.62 -14.86 -1.89
C MET A 241 7.15 -14.87 -1.80
N ALA A 242 7.73 -15.68 -0.91
CA ALA A 242 9.17 -15.78 -0.68
C ALA A 242 9.84 -14.42 -0.36
N TYR A 243 9.24 -13.64 0.53
CA TYR A 243 9.88 -12.44 1.08
C TYR A 243 11.20 -12.80 1.79
N PRO A 244 12.16 -11.85 1.93
CA PRO A 244 13.41 -12.13 2.61
C PRO A 244 13.22 -12.76 3.99
N ASP A 245 14.01 -13.79 4.30
CA ASP A 245 13.93 -14.55 5.56
C ASP A 245 14.03 -13.63 6.79
N SER A 246 14.80 -12.55 6.70
CA SER A 246 14.94 -11.56 7.77
C SER A 246 13.64 -10.79 8.05
N ILE A 247 12.79 -10.55 7.05
CA ILE A 247 11.47 -9.94 7.20
C ILE A 247 10.52 -10.96 7.82
N ILE A 248 10.47 -12.19 7.28
CA ILE A 248 9.63 -13.28 7.80
C ILE A 248 9.96 -13.56 9.27
N ALA A 249 11.26 -13.71 9.59
CA ALA A 249 11.73 -13.97 10.95
C ALA A 249 11.38 -12.84 11.92
N PHE A 250 11.38 -11.59 11.48
CA PHE A 250 10.97 -10.45 12.31
C PHE A 250 9.49 -10.52 12.68
N VAL A 251 8.62 -10.79 11.70
CA VAL A 251 7.18 -10.93 11.95
C VAL A 251 6.93 -12.13 12.85
N ARG A 252 7.54 -13.28 12.56
CA ARG A 252 7.38 -14.51 13.35
C ARG A 252 7.83 -14.33 14.80
N LYS A 253 8.99 -13.68 15.02
CA LYS A 253 9.51 -13.39 16.37
C LYS A 253 8.61 -12.44 17.16
N ASN A 254 7.96 -11.50 16.49
CA ASN A 254 7.12 -10.48 17.11
C ASN A 254 5.62 -10.74 16.94
N ARG A 255 5.22 -11.97 16.61
CA ARG A 255 3.84 -12.32 16.27
C ARG A 255 2.84 -11.82 17.32
N ASP A 256 3.07 -12.11 18.59
CA ASP A 256 2.17 -11.72 19.70
C ASP A 256 2.23 -10.20 20.03
N ARG A 257 3.21 -9.50 19.46
CA ARG A 257 3.35 -8.04 19.53
C ARG A 257 2.80 -7.35 18.28
N LEU A 258 2.28 -8.11 17.31
CA LEU A 258 1.78 -7.63 16.02
C LEU A 258 0.35 -8.13 15.73
N ASP A 259 -0.14 -9.13 16.45
CA ASP A 259 -1.49 -9.72 16.39
C ASP A 259 -2.67 -8.73 16.62
N HIS A 260 -2.41 -7.57 17.19
CA HIS A 260 -3.37 -6.46 17.33
C HIS A 260 -3.52 -5.63 16.06
N LEU A 261 -2.59 -5.76 15.11
CA LEU A 261 -2.70 -5.12 13.80
C LEU A 261 -3.50 -6.02 12.87
N LEU A 262 -4.24 -5.38 11.97
CA LEU A 262 -4.71 -6.02 10.77
C LEU A 262 -3.82 -5.57 9.62
N PHE A 263 -3.47 -6.49 8.74
CA PHE A 263 -2.55 -6.26 7.65
C PHE A 263 -3.31 -6.15 6.33
N ASP A 264 -2.70 -5.43 5.39
CA ASP A 264 -3.18 -5.33 4.04
C ASP A 264 -2.08 -5.86 3.12
N VAL A 265 -2.45 -6.70 2.16
CA VAL A 265 -1.52 -7.32 1.21
C VAL A 265 -2.12 -7.28 -0.19
N GLY A 266 -1.28 -7.33 -1.22
CA GLY A 266 -1.75 -7.45 -2.58
C GLY A 266 -0.77 -8.16 -3.51
N ILE A 267 -1.30 -8.69 -4.61
CA ILE A 267 -0.54 -9.30 -5.70
C ILE A 267 -0.99 -8.70 -7.02
N ASP A 268 -0.02 -8.35 -7.86
CA ASP A 268 -0.26 -8.16 -9.28
C ASP A 268 -0.20 -9.54 -9.93
N TYR A 269 -1.10 -9.81 -10.87
CA TYR A 269 -1.16 -11.09 -11.56
C TYR A 269 -1.55 -10.93 -13.03
N ARG A 270 -1.06 -11.84 -13.86
CA ARG A 270 -1.42 -11.97 -15.28
C ARG A 270 -1.17 -13.40 -15.75
N MET A 271 -1.68 -13.76 -16.91
CA MET A 271 -1.32 -15.01 -17.57
C MET A 271 -0.17 -14.83 -18.55
N GLU A 272 0.80 -15.74 -18.49
CA GLU A 272 1.87 -15.88 -19.47
C GLU A 272 1.96 -17.35 -19.89
N ASN A 273 1.93 -17.62 -21.19
CA ASN A 273 2.04 -18.98 -21.74
C ASN A 273 1.06 -20.00 -21.08
N GLY A 274 -0.16 -19.56 -20.78
CA GLY A 274 -1.19 -20.41 -20.18
C GLY A 274 -1.04 -20.65 -18.67
N ARG A 275 -0.14 -19.93 -17.98
CA ARG A 275 0.06 -20.04 -16.54
C ARG A 275 -0.14 -18.68 -15.86
N LEU A 276 -0.66 -18.70 -14.64
CA LEU A 276 -0.70 -17.52 -13.79
C LEU A 276 0.71 -17.15 -13.31
N VAL A 277 1.09 -15.90 -13.50
CA VAL A 277 2.35 -15.31 -13.02
C VAL A 277 2.02 -14.16 -12.08
N ILE A 278 2.79 -14.06 -10.99
CA ILE A 278 2.68 -12.99 -10.00
C ILE A 278 3.95 -12.14 -10.08
N PRO A 279 3.99 -11.11 -10.95
CA PRO A 279 5.18 -10.29 -11.15
C PRO A 279 5.52 -9.41 -9.93
N LYS A 280 4.54 -9.07 -9.11
CA LYS A 280 4.73 -8.17 -7.96
C LYS A 280 3.79 -8.54 -6.83
N SER A 281 4.25 -8.37 -5.60
CA SER A 281 3.43 -8.42 -4.40
C SER A 281 3.76 -7.24 -3.48
N GLY A 282 2.91 -6.95 -2.50
CA GLY A 282 3.21 -5.93 -1.52
C GLY A 282 2.39 -6.07 -0.25
N TYR A 283 2.84 -5.41 0.80
CA TYR A 283 2.12 -5.27 2.07
C TYR A 283 2.20 -3.84 2.58
N TYR A 284 1.20 -3.45 3.38
CA TYR A 284 0.99 -2.05 3.74
C TYR A 284 0.83 -1.86 5.24
N GLY A 285 1.02 -0.61 5.68
CA GLY A 285 0.75 -0.17 7.04
C GLY A 285 0.72 1.35 7.10
N THR A 286 0.77 1.91 8.31
CA THR A 286 0.76 3.37 8.53
C THR A 286 1.95 3.84 9.35
N PHE A 287 2.27 5.13 9.25
CA PHE A 287 3.22 5.78 10.16
C PHE A 287 2.82 7.22 10.48
#